data_AF-A0A2Z6QAJ0-F1
#
_entry.id   AF-A0A2Z6QAJ0-F1
#
_cell.length_a   1.000
_cell.length_b   1.000
_cell.length_c   1.000
_cell.angle_alpha   90.00
_cell.angle_beta   90.00
_cell.angle_gamma   90.00
#
_symmetry.space_group_name_H-M   'P 1'
#
loop_
_entity.id
_entity.type
_entity.pdbx_description
1 polymer ?
#
loop_
_entity_poly.entity_id
_entity_poly.type
_entity_poly.pdbx_seq_one_letter_code
_entity_poly.pdbx_strand_id
1 'polypeptide(L)'
;MLFDSDKFIGLRGPLLESYLKRDDLSLDEIVIWDNLIKWCLARHTNISQDPTQWNNEEIAIIERTIRSFIPLIRFRYISSENFVTKVYPFKKIIPEDLINNLFMFHMAPRSRQLNEDKRPPRQSKCYIDSVIIKHDHIKIFANWIYRKVKNSEYIPYKFNLLYRASRDGNTSKAFHAKCDDKEATIIIVKVSDSEK
;
A
#
# COMPACT_ATOMS: atom_id res chain seq x y z
N MET A 1 11.22 9.98 4.85
CA MET A 1 10.29 9.98 3.71
C MET A 1 9.27 11.10 3.92
N LEU A 2 8.81 11.80 2.88
CA LEU A 2 7.91 12.97 3.03
C LEU A 2 6.62 12.63 3.79
N PHE A 3 6.09 11.42 3.58
CA PHE A 3 4.84 10.91 4.17
C PHE A 3 4.95 10.41 5.61
N ASP A 4 6.17 10.24 6.14
CA ASP A 4 6.43 9.88 7.55
C ASP A 4 6.88 11.09 8.38
N SER A 5 6.69 12.31 7.86
CA SER A 5 7.14 13.54 8.50
C SER A 5 6.01 14.53 8.64
N ASP A 6 6.05 15.34 9.71
CA ASP A 6 5.09 16.44 9.96
C ASP A 6 5.03 17.44 8.78
N LYS A 7 6.02 17.41 7.89
CA LYS A 7 6.05 18.20 6.66
C LYS A 7 4.92 17.82 5.68
N PHE A 8 4.40 16.60 5.73
CA PHE A 8 3.28 16.19 4.88
C PHE A 8 2.01 16.99 5.21
N ILE A 9 1.75 17.18 6.50
CA ILE A 9 0.58 17.89 7.01
C ILE A 9 0.62 19.37 6.56
N GLY A 10 1.81 19.94 6.43
CA GLY A 10 2.02 21.30 5.93
C GLY A 10 1.88 21.49 4.41
N LEU A 11 1.63 20.43 3.63
CA LEU A 11 1.51 20.56 2.18
C LEU A 11 0.28 21.38 1.78
N ARG A 12 0.44 22.27 0.80
CA ARG A 12 -0.69 22.97 0.17
C ARG A 12 -1.49 21.99 -0.69
N GLY A 13 -2.80 22.17 -0.76
CA GLY A 13 -3.72 21.29 -1.50
C GLY A 13 -3.27 20.97 -2.94
N PRO A 14 -2.89 21.97 -3.77
CA PRO A 14 -2.44 21.71 -5.15
C PRO A 14 -1.16 20.85 -5.23
N LEU A 15 -0.24 21.01 -4.29
CA LEU A 15 0.98 20.19 -4.24
C LEU A 15 0.61 18.76 -3.87
N LEU A 16 -0.20 18.57 -2.84
CA LEU A 16 -0.70 17.25 -2.45
C LEU A 16 -1.40 16.57 -3.63
N GLU A 17 -2.26 17.30 -4.35
CA GLU A 17 -2.96 16.80 -5.54
C GLU A 17 -1.99 16.33 -6.62
N SER A 18 -0.94 17.12 -6.90
CA SER A 18 0.10 16.74 -7.87
C SER A 18 0.86 15.48 -7.47
N TYR A 19 1.14 15.29 -6.18
CA TYR A 19 1.77 14.07 -5.67
C TYR A 19 0.84 12.86 -5.83
N LEU A 20 -0.44 13.01 -5.49
CA LEU A 20 -1.42 11.92 -5.60
C LEU A 20 -1.81 11.58 -7.05
N LYS A 21 -1.46 12.41 -8.04
CA LYS A 21 -1.65 12.05 -9.46
C LYS A 21 -0.57 11.14 -10.03
N ARG A 22 0.58 11.04 -9.36
CA ARG A 22 1.74 10.29 -9.85
C ARG A 22 1.52 8.77 -9.75
N ASP A 23 1.82 8.05 -10.83
CA ASP A 23 1.82 6.59 -10.86
C ASP A 23 3.08 5.98 -10.24
N ASP A 24 4.19 6.72 -10.22
CA ASP A 24 5.49 6.28 -9.71
C ASP A 24 5.69 6.53 -8.21
N LEU A 25 4.64 7.00 -7.52
CA LEU A 25 4.66 7.24 -6.08
C LEU A 25 4.68 5.88 -5.35
N SER A 26 5.89 5.38 -5.05
CA SER A 26 6.20 4.12 -4.38
C SER A 26 5.66 4.02 -2.94
N LEU A 27 4.33 4.03 -2.78
CA LEU A 27 3.62 3.99 -1.50
C LEU A 27 2.36 3.14 -1.60
N ASP A 28 2.04 2.46 -0.51
CA ASP A 28 0.80 1.71 -0.40
C ASP A 28 -0.40 2.65 -0.35
N GLU A 29 -1.48 2.30 -1.06
CA GLU A 29 -2.69 3.12 -1.12
C GLU A 29 -3.30 3.36 0.27
N ILE A 30 -3.12 2.43 1.21
CA ILE A 30 -3.58 2.63 2.59
C ILE A 30 -2.75 3.69 3.33
N VAL A 31 -1.44 3.75 3.07
CA VAL A 31 -0.56 4.79 3.65
C VAL A 31 -0.91 6.14 3.06
N ILE A 32 -1.26 6.19 1.77
CA ILE A 32 -1.74 7.40 1.11
C ILE A 32 -3.06 7.87 1.75
N TRP A 33 -4.02 6.95 1.94
CA TRP A 33 -5.30 7.24 2.59
C TRP A 33 -5.13 7.78 4.02
N ASP A 34 -4.37 7.06 4.87
CA ASP A 34 -4.14 7.45 6.27
C ASP A 34 -3.52 8.86 6.36
N ASN A 35 -2.56 9.15 5.48
CA ASN A 35 -1.93 10.46 5.43
C ASN A 35 -2.87 11.55 4.91
N LEU A 36 -3.70 11.26 3.92
CA LEU A 36 -4.72 12.20 3.43
C LEU A 36 -5.72 12.58 4.53
N ILE A 37 -6.17 11.60 5.33
CA ILE A 37 -7.06 11.86 6.47
C ILE A 37 -6.36 12.72 7.52
N LYS A 38 -5.12 12.38 7.92
CA LYS A 38 -4.32 13.21 8.84
C LYS A 38 -4.16 14.64 8.34
N TRP A 39 -3.83 14.81 7.06
CA TRP A 39 -3.72 16.12 6.43
C TRP A 39 -5.04 16.89 6.46
N CYS A 40 -6.16 16.22 6.19
CA CYS A 40 -7.48 16.85 6.21
C CYS A 40 -7.85 17.32 7.64
N LEU A 41 -7.68 16.46 8.64
CA LEU A 41 -8.05 16.76 10.02
C LEU A 41 -7.14 17.81 10.67
N ALA A 42 -5.86 17.84 10.30
CA ALA A 42 -4.95 18.88 10.77
C ALA A 42 -5.30 20.29 10.26
N ARG A 43 -6.08 20.40 9.18
CA ARG A 43 -6.61 21.69 8.69
C ARG A 43 -7.85 22.15 9.45
N HIS A 44 -8.50 21.25 10.16
CA HIS A 44 -9.74 21.46 10.90
C HIS A 44 -9.56 20.99 12.34
N THR A 45 -8.66 21.65 13.07
CA THR A 45 -8.22 21.23 14.42
C THR A 45 -9.32 21.24 15.47
N ASN A 46 -10.46 21.86 15.18
CA ASN A 46 -11.66 21.87 16.00
C ASN A 46 -12.55 20.62 15.82
N ILE A 47 -12.28 19.79 14.79
CA ILE A 47 -13.04 18.58 14.51
C ILE A 47 -12.34 17.38 15.17
N SER A 48 -13.13 16.49 15.77
CA SER A 48 -12.65 15.26 16.39
C SER A 48 -11.87 14.39 15.40
N GLN A 49 -10.87 13.65 15.87
CA GLN A 49 -10.19 12.64 15.04
C GLN A 49 -11.07 11.39 14.81
N ASP A 50 -12.07 11.18 15.66
CA ASP A 50 -13.02 10.06 15.55
C ASP A 50 -14.23 10.46 14.71
N PRO A 51 -14.41 9.88 13.50
CA PRO A 51 -15.52 10.22 12.61
C PRO A 51 -16.90 9.83 13.14
N THR A 52 -16.99 9.00 14.18
CA THR A 52 -18.27 8.65 14.81
C THR A 52 -18.85 9.82 15.62
N GLN A 53 -17.99 10.76 16.04
CA GLN A 53 -18.37 11.93 16.84
C GLN A 53 -18.80 13.13 15.99
N TRP A 54 -18.68 13.05 14.66
CA TRP A 54 -18.95 14.20 13.79
C TRP A 54 -20.43 14.47 13.63
N ASN A 55 -20.79 15.75 13.76
CA ASN A 55 -22.09 16.27 13.37
C ASN A 55 -22.16 16.52 11.84
N ASN A 56 -23.35 16.85 11.35
CA ASN A 56 -23.59 17.02 9.90
C ASN A 56 -22.78 18.18 9.28
N GLU A 57 -22.53 19.25 10.04
CA GLU A 57 -21.77 20.41 9.58
C GLU A 57 -20.28 20.06 9.46
N GLU A 58 -19.73 19.37 10.45
CA GLU A 58 -18.36 18.86 10.45
C GLU A 58 -18.13 17.88 9.30
N ILE A 59 -19.06 16.95 9.08
CA ILE A 59 -19.03 16.04 7.93
C ILE A 59 -18.95 16.82 6.63
N ALA A 60 -19.81 17.83 6.43
CA ALA A 60 -19.83 18.62 5.20
C ALA A 60 -18.52 19.41 4.99
N ILE A 61 -17.90 19.91 6.05
CA ILE A 61 -16.59 20.60 6.01
C ILE A 61 -15.48 19.65 5.54
N ILE A 62 -15.39 18.46 6.16
CA ILE A 62 -14.39 17.45 5.81
C ILE A 62 -14.63 16.92 4.39
N GLU A 63 -15.88 16.60 4.05
CA GLU A 63 -16.28 16.12 2.73
C GLU A 63 -15.85 17.12 1.64
N ARG A 64 -16.17 18.41 1.82
CA ARG A 64 -15.78 19.46 0.86
C ARG A 64 -14.26 19.58 0.70
N THR A 65 -13.51 19.36 1.78
CA THR A 65 -12.04 19.45 1.78
C THR A 65 -11.40 18.26 1.06
N ILE A 66 -11.91 17.05 1.28
CA ILE A 66 -11.31 15.82 0.74
C ILE A 66 -11.81 15.49 -0.67
N ARG A 67 -12.95 16.03 -1.09
CA ARG A 67 -13.67 15.68 -2.33
C ARG A 67 -12.78 15.59 -3.58
N SER A 68 -11.89 16.56 -3.79
CA SER A 68 -10.99 16.57 -4.96
C SER A 68 -9.91 15.48 -4.92
N PHE A 69 -9.59 14.95 -3.74
CA PHE A 69 -8.58 13.93 -3.54
C PHE A 69 -9.14 12.51 -3.58
N ILE A 70 -10.43 12.31 -3.27
CA ILE A 70 -11.09 10.99 -3.30
C ILE A 70 -10.86 10.24 -4.63
N PRO A 71 -11.05 10.85 -5.82
CA PRO A 71 -10.81 10.18 -7.10
C PRO A 71 -9.33 9.81 -7.31
N LEU A 72 -8.40 10.45 -6.60
CA LEU A 72 -6.97 10.21 -6.71
C LEU A 72 -6.51 9.01 -5.89
N ILE A 73 -7.35 8.45 -5.01
CA ILE A 73 -7.03 7.23 -4.23
C ILE A 73 -7.47 6.00 -5.02
N ARG A 74 -6.60 4.98 -5.10
CA ARG A 74 -6.91 3.74 -5.82
C ARG A 74 -7.41 2.71 -4.83
N PHE A 75 -8.61 2.95 -4.28
CA PHE A 75 -9.20 2.16 -3.19
C PHE A 75 -9.24 0.65 -3.45
N ARG A 76 -9.33 0.21 -4.71
CA ARG A 76 -9.32 -1.23 -5.07
C ARG A 76 -8.01 -1.96 -4.72
N TYR A 77 -6.91 -1.22 -4.53
CA TYR A 77 -5.64 -1.77 -4.05
C TYR A 77 -5.46 -1.69 -2.53
N ILE A 78 -6.47 -1.23 -1.79
CA ILE A 78 -6.53 -1.35 -0.34
C ILE A 78 -7.06 -2.74 0.00
N SER A 79 -6.48 -3.42 1.00
CA SER A 79 -6.95 -4.75 1.42
C SER A 79 -8.36 -4.68 2.03
N SER A 80 -9.14 -5.76 1.97
CA SER A 80 -10.48 -5.79 2.59
C SER A 80 -10.45 -5.47 4.10
N GLU A 81 -9.40 -5.91 4.79
CA GLU A 81 -9.19 -5.63 6.21
C GLU A 81 -8.96 -4.14 6.47
N ASN A 82 -8.06 -3.51 5.72
CA ASN A 82 -7.82 -2.07 5.83
C ASN A 82 -9.02 -1.25 5.37
N PHE A 83 -9.76 -1.71 4.37
CA PHE A 83 -11.01 -1.06 3.96
C PHE A 83 -11.99 -0.99 5.12
N VAL A 84 -12.29 -2.11 5.78
CA VAL A 84 -13.25 -2.16 6.90
C VAL A 84 -12.77 -1.36 8.11
N THR A 85 -11.48 -1.43 8.44
CA THR A 85 -10.95 -0.85 9.69
C THR A 85 -10.51 0.61 9.55
N LYS A 86 -10.12 1.08 8.36
CA LYS A 86 -9.52 2.40 8.17
C LYS A 86 -10.22 3.28 7.14
N VAL A 87 -10.89 2.71 6.14
CA VAL A 87 -11.61 3.49 5.11
C VAL A 87 -13.10 3.65 5.48
N TYR A 88 -13.76 2.54 5.78
CA TYR A 88 -15.19 2.48 6.08
C TYR A 88 -15.65 3.37 7.26
N PRO A 89 -14.86 3.60 8.33
CA PRO A 89 -15.23 4.56 9.37
C PRO A 89 -15.51 5.97 8.83
N PHE A 90 -14.89 6.35 7.71
CA PHE A 90 -15.05 7.63 7.05
C PHE A 90 -16.04 7.57 5.87
N LYS A 91 -16.91 6.56 5.79
CA LYS A 91 -17.84 6.40 4.65
C LYS A 91 -18.72 7.62 4.38
N LYS A 92 -19.05 8.41 5.40
CA LYS A 92 -19.92 9.60 5.27
C LYS A 92 -19.30 10.73 4.43
N ILE A 93 -17.98 10.76 4.27
CA ILE A 93 -17.27 11.77 3.47
C ILE A 93 -16.86 11.25 2.09
N ILE A 94 -17.22 10.01 1.76
CA ILE A 94 -16.94 9.36 0.48
C ILE A 94 -18.29 9.23 -0.26
N PRO A 95 -18.34 9.45 -1.59
CA PRO A 95 -19.56 9.24 -2.35
C PRO A 95 -20.19 7.87 -2.10
N GLU A 96 -21.50 7.85 -1.86
CA GLU A 96 -22.27 6.66 -1.48
C GLU A 96 -22.14 5.54 -2.53
N ASP A 97 -22.17 5.90 -3.81
CA ASP A 97 -21.96 4.99 -4.94
C ASP A 97 -20.57 4.34 -4.90
N LEU A 98 -19.53 5.12 -4.61
CA LEU A 98 -18.17 4.61 -4.49
C LEU A 98 -18.04 3.65 -3.30
N ILE A 99 -18.59 3.99 -2.13
CA ILE A 99 -18.58 3.10 -0.96
C ILE A 99 -19.29 1.78 -1.25
N ASN A 100 -20.48 1.83 -1.85
CA ASN A 100 -21.25 0.62 -2.18
C ASN A 100 -20.51 -0.27 -3.19
N ASN A 101 -19.90 0.35 -4.21
CA ASN A 101 -19.06 -0.35 -5.18
C ASN A 101 -17.84 -1.02 -4.53
N LEU A 102 -17.16 -0.33 -3.61
CA LEU A 102 -16.02 -0.90 -2.87
C LEU A 102 -16.45 -2.02 -1.94
N PHE A 103 -17.58 -1.86 -1.25
CA PHE A 103 -18.14 -2.91 -0.40
C PHE A 103 -18.42 -4.18 -1.20
N MET A 104 -19.08 -4.07 -2.35
CA MET A 104 -19.32 -5.19 -3.26
C MET A 104 -18.03 -5.83 -3.78
N PHE A 105 -17.02 -5.01 -4.14
CA PHE A 105 -15.71 -5.49 -4.57
C PHE A 105 -15.01 -6.35 -3.52
N HIS A 106 -15.11 -5.97 -2.24
CA HIS A 106 -14.50 -6.71 -1.13
C HIS A 106 -15.30 -7.97 -0.73
N MET A 107 -16.64 -7.95 -0.86
CA MET A 107 -17.52 -9.05 -0.45
C MET A 107 -17.72 -10.13 -1.52
N ALA A 108 -17.69 -9.77 -2.80
CA ALA A 108 -17.98 -10.68 -3.90
C ALA A 108 -16.80 -10.78 -4.89
N PRO A 109 -15.83 -11.70 -4.69
CA PRO A 109 -14.66 -11.82 -5.55
C PRO A 109 -14.97 -12.14 -7.02
N ARG A 110 -16.13 -12.74 -7.29
CA ARG A 110 -16.57 -13.12 -8.64
C ARG A 110 -17.12 -11.94 -9.46
N SER A 111 -17.52 -10.83 -8.82
CA SER A 111 -18.00 -9.62 -9.51
C SER A 111 -16.90 -8.57 -9.75
N ARG A 112 -15.64 -8.89 -9.43
CA ARG A 112 -14.45 -8.04 -9.69
C ARG A 112 -14.22 -7.70 -11.17
N GLN A 113 -15.04 -8.22 -12.09
CA GLN A 113 -14.95 -7.98 -13.53
C GLN A 113 -15.67 -6.69 -14.00
N LEU A 114 -16.46 -6.03 -13.14
CA LEU A 114 -16.99 -4.69 -13.40
C LEU A 114 -15.92 -3.64 -12.99
N ASN A 115 -14.98 -3.37 -13.90
CA ASN A 115 -13.86 -2.44 -13.66
C ASN A 115 -13.96 -1.19 -14.54
N GLU A 116 -14.01 -0.01 -13.91
CA GLU A 116 -13.78 1.28 -14.58
C GLU A 116 -12.39 1.88 -14.26
N ASP A 117 -11.83 1.63 -13.06
CA ASP A 117 -10.49 2.15 -12.71
C ASP A 117 -9.38 1.27 -13.33
N LYS A 118 -8.83 1.73 -14.45
CA LYS A 118 -7.78 1.05 -15.22
C LYS A 118 -6.36 1.45 -14.77
N ARG A 119 -6.21 2.29 -13.74
CA ARG A 119 -4.90 2.77 -13.29
C ARG A 119 -4.11 1.64 -12.65
N PRO A 120 -2.78 1.53 -12.89
CA PRO A 120 -1.95 0.53 -12.25
C PRO A 120 -1.84 0.77 -10.73
N PRO A 121 -1.47 -0.24 -9.93
CA PRO A 121 -1.14 -0.01 -8.53
C PRO A 121 0.06 0.93 -8.41
N ARG A 122 0.00 1.87 -7.47
CA ARG A 122 1.08 2.82 -7.12
C ARG A 122 2.18 2.17 -6.28
N GLN A 123 2.19 0.84 -6.23
CA GLN A 123 3.05 0.10 -5.35
C GLN A 123 4.50 0.47 -5.58
N SER A 124 5.26 0.42 -4.48
CA SER A 124 6.67 0.13 -4.57
C SER A 124 6.83 -1.12 -5.42
N LYS A 125 7.31 -0.95 -6.67
CA LYS A 125 7.97 -2.03 -7.37
C LYS A 125 9.05 -2.49 -6.41
N CYS A 126 8.79 -3.56 -5.66
CA CYS A 126 9.78 -4.14 -4.77
C CYS A 126 10.87 -4.66 -5.69
N TYR A 127 11.85 -3.80 -5.95
CA TYR A 127 12.97 -4.08 -6.81
C TYR A 127 14.06 -4.67 -5.92
N ILE A 128 14.34 -5.94 -6.14
CA ILE A 128 15.48 -6.62 -5.55
C ILE A 128 16.52 -6.74 -6.66
N ASP A 129 17.74 -6.31 -6.39
CA ASP A 129 18.90 -6.53 -7.27
C ASP A 129 19.31 -8.02 -7.26
N SER A 130 18.43 -8.90 -7.72
CA SER A 130 18.64 -10.35 -7.77
C SER A 130 18.69 -10.84 -9.20
N VAL A 131 19.57 -11.82 -9.45
CA VAL A 131 19.66 -12.54 -10.73
C VAL A 131 18.64 -13.68 -10.79
N ILE A 132 18.24 -14.22 -9.64
CA ILE A 132 17.35 -15.39 -9.53
C ILE A 132 15.91 -14.97 -9.21
N ILE A 133 15.73 -13.93 -8.38
CA ILE A 133 14.43 -13.51 -7.88
C ILE A 133 13.86 -12.42 -8.80
N LYS A 134 12.75 -12.74 -9.47
CA LYS A 134 11.95 -11.78 -10.27
C LYS A 134 10.79 -11.24 -9.45
N HIS A 135 10.15 -10.18 -9.92
CA HIS A 135 9.02 -9.56 -9.24
C HIS A 135 7.88 -10.54 -8.90
N ASP A 136 7.56 -11.49 -9.79
CA ASP A 136 6.52 -12.49 -9.50
C ASP A 136 6.92 -13.48 -8.40
N HIS A 137 8.21 -13.77 -8.24
CA HIS A 137 8.69 -14.56 -7.09
C HIS A 137 8.50 -13.79 -5.77
N ILE A 138 8.66 -12.47 -5.79
CA ILE A 138 8.46 -11.62 -4.59
C ILE A 138 7.00 -11.69 -4.13
N LYS A 139 6.04 -11.68 -5.07
CA LYS A 139 4.61 -11.87 -4.75
C LYS A 139 4.38 -13.22 -4.06
N ILE A 140 5.01 -14.28 -4.55
CA ILE A 140 4.91 -15.62 -3.95
C ILE A 140 5.46 -15.61 -2.52
N PHE A 141 6.65 -15.04 -2.32
CA PHE A 141 7.26 -14.96 -1.00
C PHE A 141 6.41 -14.16 -0.01
N ALA A 142 5.86 -13.02 -0.46
CA ALA A 142 4.95 -12.23 0.35
C ALA A 142 3.71 -13.02 0.77
N ASN A 143 3.11 -13.77 -0.16
CA ASN A 143 1.97 -14.62 0.15
C ASN A 143 2.31 -15.74 1.16
N TRP A 144 3.50 -16.35 1.06
CA TRP A 144 3.96 -17.36 2.03
C TRP A 144 4.11 -16.79 3.44
N ILE A 145 4.69 -15.60 3.58
CA ILE A 145 4.85 -14.95 4.89
C ILE A 145 3.49 -14.55 5.46
N TYR A 146 2.63 -13.93 4.62
CA TYR A 146 1.35 -13.37 5.06
C TYR A 146 0.28 -14.43 5.39
N ARG A 147 0.40 -15.65 4.86
CA ARG A 147 -0.50 -16.81 5.13
C ARG A 147 -2.01 -16.58 4.85
N LYS A 148 -2.45 -15.45 4.28
CA LYS A 148 -3.85 -15.28 3.82
C LYS A 148 -4.02 -15.81 2.40
N VAL A 149 -5.10 -16.58 2.19
CA VAL A 149 -5.49 -17.14 0.90
C VAL A 149 -6.02 -16.03 -0.01
N LYS A 150 -5.15 -15.48 -0.87
CA LYS A 150 -5.37 -15.15 -2.29
C LYS A 150 -4.32 -14.19 -2.81
N ASN A 151 -3.87 -14.46 -4.04
CA ASN A 151 -3.16 -13.59 -4.96
C ASN A 151 -3.60 -12.12 -4.87
N SER A 152 -3.06 -11.38 -3.92
CA SER A 152 -3.06 -9.93 -4.00
C SER A 152 -1.84 -9.52 -4.80
N GLU A 153 -2.01 -8.63 -5.76
CA GLU A 153 -0.88 -7.90 -6.35
C GLU A 153 -0.13 -7.08 -5.29
N TYR A 154 -0.72 -6.91 -4.11
CA TYR A 154 -0.16 -6.25 -2.94
C TYR A 154 0.95 -7.07 -2.27
N ILE A 155 2.12 -6.44 -2.12
CA ILE A 155 3.32 -6.99 -1.45
C ILE A 155 3.55 -6.15 -0.18
N PRO A 156 3.06 -6.56 1.00
CA PRO A 156 3.18 -5.79 2.25
C PRO A 156 4.58 -5.79 2.86
N TYR A 157 5.61 -6.21 2.11
CA TYR A 157 6.96 -6.40 2.61
C TYR A 157 7.98 -5.71 1.71
N LYS A 158 8.95 -5.06 2.35
CA LYS A 158 10.16 -4.59 1.69
C LYS A 158 11.22 -5.69 1.78
N PHE A 159 11.53 -6.31 0.65
CA PHE A 159 12.61 -7.29 0.58
C PHE A 159 13.94 -6.59 0.29
N ASN A 160 14.95 -6.85 1.11
CA ASN A 160 16.31 -6.33 0.91
C ASN A 160 17.26 -7.49 0.59
N LEU A 161 18.09 -7.34 -0.44
CA LEU A 161 19.11 -8.33 -0.75
C LEU A 161 20.30 -8.22 0.22
N LEU A 162 20.46 -9.23 1.07
CA LEU A 162 21.60 -9.31 1.99
C LEU A 162 22.85 -9.90 1.32
N TYR A 163 22.70 -11.05 0.66
CA TYR A 163 23.79 -11.80 0.06
C TYR A 163 23.42 -12.35 -1.32
N ARG A 164 24.37 -12.30 -2.26
CA ARG A 164 24.31 -12.94 -3.58
C ARG A 164 25.68 -13.53 -3.92
N ALA A 165 25.78 -14.85 -4.10
CA ALA A 165 27.05 -15.55 -4.33
C ALA A 165 27.87 -14.97 -5.50
N SER A 166 27.22 -14.54 -6.58
CA SER A 166 27.90 -13.91 -7.74
C SER A 166 28.43 -12.50 -7.47
N ARG A 167 27.97 -11.81 -6.42
CA ARG A 167 28.42 -10.47 -6.00
C ARG A 167 29.39 -10.53 -4.83
N ASP A 168 29.08 -11.38 -3.86
CA ASP A 168 29.70 -11.39 -2.52
C ASP A 168 30.71 -12.54 -2.32
N GLY A 169 30.85 -13.41 -3.33
CA GLY A 169 31.72 -14.58 -3.30
C GLY A 169 31.01 -15.83 -2.77
N ASN A 170 31.17 -16.95 -3.47
CA ASN A 170 30.50 -18.22 -3.15
C ASN A 170 31.23 -19.00 -2.04
N THR A 171 31.31 -18.44 -0.83
CA THR A 171 31.95 -19.09 0.32
C THR A 171 31.05 -19.05 1.54
N SER A 172 31.12 -20.09 2.38
CA SER A 172 30.39 -20.14 3.66
C SER A 172 30.75 -18.93 4.54
N LYS A 173 32.05 -18.56 4.60
CA LYS A 173 32.50 -17.38 5.35
C LYS A 173 31.83 -16.08 4.90
N ALA A 174 31.71 -15.84 3.59
CA ALA A 174 31.07 -14.63 3.06
C ALA A 174 29.55 -14.61 3.33
N PHE A 175 28.90 -15.78 3.28
CA PHE A 175 27.48 -15.92 3.63
C PHE A 175 27.25 -15.57 5.10
N HIS A 176 27.97 -16.24 6.01
CA HIS A 176 27.86 -16.02 7.45
C HIS A 176 28.14 -14.56 7.84
N ALA A 177 29.19 -13.96 7.27
CA ALA A 177 29.53 -12.56 7.52
C ALA A 177 28.41 -11.55 7.16
N LYS A 178 27.48 -11.91 6.27
CA LYS A 178 26.38 -11.03 5.84
C LYS A 178 25.02 -11.41 6.43
N CYS A 179 24.79 -12.69 6.68
CA CYS A 179 23.49 -13.26 7.00
C CYS A 179 23.33 -13.66 8.47
N ASP A 180 24.42 -13.90 9.21
CA ASP A 180 24.32 -14.24 10.63
C ASP A 180 23.72 -13.07 11.42
N ASP A 181 22.96 -13.42 12.46
CA ASP A 181 22.22 -12.49 13.32
C ASP A 181 21.23 -11.57 12.60
N LYS A 182 20.89 -11.88 11.35
CA LYS A 182 19.75 -11.28 10.65
C LYS A 182 18.50 -12.07 11.04
N GLU A 183 17.43 -11.34 11.36
CA GLU A 183 16.15 -11.91 11.76
C GLU A 183 15.45 -12.62 10.57
N ALA A 184 14.16 -12.35 10.33
CA ALA A 184 13.37 -13.03 9.30
C ALA A 184 14.03 -12.98 7.90
N THR A 185 14.66 -14.09 7.51
CA THR A 185 15.46 -14.20 6.29
C THR A 185 14.94 -15.35 5.42
N ILE A 186 14.85 -15.11 4.11
CA ILE A 186 14.53 -16.14 3.11
C ILE A 186 15.79 -16.43 2.29
N ILE A 187 16.16 -17.71 2.20
CA ILE A 187 17.30 -18.18 1.41
C ILE A 187 16.78 -18.85 0.15
N ILE A 188 17.22 -18.37 -1.01
CA ILE A 188 16.86 -18.93 -2.32
C ILE A 188 18.12 -19.47 -2.98
N VAL A 189 18.09 -20.74 -3.36
CA VAL A 189 19.18 -21.43 -4.04
C VAL A 189 18.67 -21.90 -5.41
N LYS A 190 19.38 -21.54 -6.47
CA LYS A 190 19.16 -22.12 -7.81
C LYS A 190 20.13 -23.28 -8.00
N VAL A 191 19.60 -24.49 -8.17
CA VAL A 191 20.39 -25.68 -8.45
C VAL A 191 20.52 -25.84 -9.96
N SER A 192 21.70 -26.20 -10.46
CA SER A 192 21.90 -26.53 -11.88
C SER A 192 21.07 -27.77 -12.25
N ASP A 193 20.56 -27.81 -13.49
CA ASP A 193 19.80 -28.95 -14.05
C ASP A 193 18.46 -29.28 -13.35
N SER A 194 17.84 -28.30 -12.69
CA SER A 194 16.54 -28.47 -12.01
C SER A 194 15.32 -28.15 -12.88
N GLU A 195 15.49 -27.83 -14.17
CA GLU A 195 14.38 -27.77 -15.13
C GLU A 195 14.15 -29.18 -15.69
N LYS A 196 13.31 -29.96 -15.00
CA LYS A 196 12.70 -31.20 -15.50
C LYS A 196 11.21 -30.99 -15.70
#